data_AF-A0A8X7BK22-F1
#
_entry.id   AF-A0A8X7BK22-F1
#
_cell.length_a   1.000
_cell.length_b   1.000
_cell.length_c   1.000
_cell.angle_alpha   90.00
_cell.angle_beta   90.00
_cell.angle_gamma   90.00
#
_symmetry.space_group_name_H-M   'P 1'
#
loop_
_entity.id
_entity.type
_entity.pdbx_description
1 polymer ?
#
loop_
_entity_poly.entity_id
_entity_poly.type
_entity_poly.pdbx_seq_one_letter_code
_entity_poly.pdbx_strand_id
1 'polypeptide(L)'
;MASKRKHSTLTLKDKLEVLKRLDKGEGVTKLATEFNVGKASVGDINEWMEEDGETVEFLTHDNIAAAVTQEPMEEEGSDDETQCDKKDVVPHADGAAALDFALRYLEQQPDTTPADVLFMRRWRNYASSKRLSSLRQKKITELM
;
A
#
# COMPACT_ATOMS: atom_id res chain seq x y z
N MET A 1 -10.42 43.21 1.84
CA MET A 1 -11.29 42.00 1.88
C MET A 1 -10.64 40.93 1.02
N ALA A 2 -10.10 39.86 1.60
CA ALA A 2 -9.50 38.78 0.81
C ALA A 2 -10.64 37.93 0.22
N SER A 3 -10.85 38.03 -1.09
CA SER A 3 -11.86 37.22 -1.79
C SER A 3 -11.46 35.75 -1.70
N LYS A 4 -12.36 34.90 -1.20
CA LYS A 4 -12.13 33.46 -1.06
C LYS A 4 -11.90 32.86 -2.46
N ARG A 5 -10.71 32.31 -2.71
CA ARG A 5 -10.40 31.67 -4.02
C ARG A 5 -11.35 30.51 -4.25
N LYS A 6 -11.95 30.46 -5.44
CA LYS A 6 -12.75 29.33 -5.90
C LYS A 6 -11.81 28.22 -6.39
N HIS A 7 -12.20 26.97 -6.20
CA HIS A 7 -11.45 25.83 -6.72
C HIS A 7 -11.34 25.91 -8.25
N SER A 8 -10.12 25.79 -8.78
CA SER A 8 -9.82 25.77 -10.22
C SER A 8 -9.25 24.41 -10.61
N THR A 9 -9.86 23.76 -11.59
CA THR A 9 -9.34 22.52 -12.15
C THR A 9 -8.35 22.84 -13.28
N LEU A 10 -7.07 22.54 -13.07
CA LEU A 10 -6.04 22.66 -14.11
C LEU A 10 -6.04 21.44 -15.02
N THR A 11 -5.87 21.66 -16.33
CA THR A 11 -5.63 20.57 -17.28
C THR A 11 -4.18 20.09 -17.22
N LEU A 12 -3.90 18.92 -17.81
CA LEU A 12 -2.53 18.41 -17.91
C LEU A 12 -1.60 19.37 -18.64
N LYS A 13 -2.10 20.08 -19.67
CA LYS A 13 -1.33 21.07 -20.41
C LYS A 13 -0.95 22.27 -19.54
N ASP A 14 -1.86 22.70 -18.67
CA ASP A 14 -1.62 23.83 -17.77
C ASP A 14 -0.56 23.49 -16.73
N LYS A 15 -0.59 22.27 -16.17
CA LYS A 15 0.44 21.78 -15.24
C LYS A 15 1.83 21.72 -15.89
N LEU A 16 1.92 21.27 -17.15
CA LEU A 16 3.19 21.25 -17.90
C LEU A 16 3.72 22.67 -18.17
N GLU A 17 2.83 23.62 -18.44
CA GLU A 17 3.23 25.02 -18.64
C GLU A 17 3.76 25.65 -17.35
N VAL A 18 3.14 25.33 -16.20
CA VAL A 18 3.64 25.75 -14.88
C VAL A 18 5.07 25.25 -14.66
N LEU A 19 5.35 23.97 -14.92
CA LEU A 19 6.69 23.38 -14.76
C LEU A 19 7.72 24.04 -15.68
N LYS A 20 7.40 24.18 -16.98
CA LYS A 20 8.29 24.83 -17.96
C LYS A 20 8.65 26.25 -17.58
N ARG A 21 7.75 26.99 -16.94
CA ARG A 21 8.00 28.36 -16.47
C ARG A 21 8.76 28.39 -15.15
N LEU A 22 8.55 27.40 -14.30
CA LEU A 22 9.29 27.24 -13.06
C LEU A 22 10.76 26.90 -13.34
N ASP A 23 11.05 26.02 -14.31
CA ASP A 23 12.42 25.72 -14.79
C ASP A 23 13.14 26.94 -15.38
N LYS A 24 12.37 27.87 -15.99
CA LYS A 24 12.90 29.14 -16.50
C LYS A 24 13.19 30.16 -15.38
N GLY A 25 12.91 29.83 -14.12
CA GLY A 25 13.13 30.69 -12.96
C GLY A 25 12.01 31.69 -12.70
N GLU A 26 10.80 31.49 -13.23
CA GLU A 26 9.66 32.32 -12.86
C GLU A 26 9.24 32.06 -11.42
N GLY A 27 9.05 33.12 -10.64
CA GLY A 27 8.68 33.00 -9.23
C GLY A 27 7.29 32.40 -9.04
N VAL A 28 7.18 31.39 -8.16
CA VAL A 28 5.95 30.69 -7.73
C VAL A 28 4.76 31.62 -7.45
N THR A 29 5.03 32.83 -6.95
CA THR A 29 3.97 33.82 -6.65
C THR A 29 3.28 34.35 -7.90
N LYS A 30 4.00 34.50 -9.03
CA LYS A 30 3.44 34.97 -10.31
C LYS A 30 2.59 33.89 -10.96
N LEU A 31 3.10 32.65 -11.00
CA LEU A 31 2.38 31.50 -11.53
C LEU A 31 1.09 31.23 -10.76
N ALA A 32 1.14 31.32 -9.42
CA ALA A 32 -0.05 31.16 -8.58
C ALA A 32 -1.15 32.18 -8.91
N THR A 33 -0.77 33.42 -9.24
CA THR A 33 -1.75 34.45 -9.65
C THR A 33 -2.30 34.23 -11.06
N GLU A 34 -1.47 33.82 -12.02
CA GLU A 34 -1.89 33.61 -13.42
C GLU A 34 -2.80 32.39 -13.56
N PHE A 35 -2.43 31.28 -12.94
CA PHE A 35 -3.21 30.04 -12.97
C PHE A 35 -4.33 30.02 -11.92
N ASN A 36 -4.49 31.11 -11.15
CA ASN A 36 -5.47 31.25 -10.06
C ASN A 36 -5.41 30.09 -9.04
N VAL A 37 -4.21 29.56 -8.80
CA VAL A 37 -3.97 28.46 -7.87
C VAL A 37 -3.28 28.92 -6.59
N GLY A 38 -3.29 28.08 -5.55
CA GLY A 38 -2.50 28.31 -4.34
C GLY A 38 -1.00 28.26 -4.65
N LYS A 39 -0.18 28.98 -3.86
CA LYS A 39 1.28 28.77 -3.91
C LYS A 39 1.65 27.33 -3.56
N ALA A 40 0.91 26.73 -2.62
CA ALA A 40 0.99 25.31 -2.28
C ALA A 40 0.79 24.44 -3.53
N SER A 41 -0.29 24.66 -4.29
CA SER A 41 -0.57 23.89 -5.50
C SER A 41 0.53 23.96 -6.57
N VAL A 42 1.24 25.09 -6.69
CA VAL A 42 2.40 25.20 -7.60
C VAL A 42 3.60 24.42 -7.06
N GLY A 43 3.80 24.45 -5.74
CA GLY A 43 4.82 23.63 -5.05
C GLY A 43 4.54 22.14 -5.19
N ASP A 44 3.32 21.70 -4.90
CA ASP A 44 2.88 20.31 -5.02
C ASP A 44 3.08 19.78 -6.46
N ILE A 45 2.75 20.60 -7.48
CA ILE A 45 2.97 20.24 -8.89
C ILE A 45 4.46 20.04 -9.19
N ASN A 46 5.35 20.83 -8.59
CA ASN A 46 6.78 20.69 -8.80
C ASN A 46 7.33 19.45 -8.08
N GLU A 47 6.96 19.28 -6.82
CA GLU A 47 7.38 18.15 -5.98
C GLU A 47 7.01 16.81 -6.60
N TRP A 48 5.77 16.64 -7.07
CA TRP A 48 5.32 15.40 -7.71
C TRP A 48 6.08 15.05 -9.00
N MET A 49 6.74 16.01 -9.63
CA MET A 49 7.47 15.79 -10.88
C MET A 49 8.97 15.63 -10.65
N GLU A 50 9.50 16.18 -9.55
CA GLU A 50 10.88 15.97 -9.11
C GLU A 50 11.05 14.63 -8.37
N GLU A 51 10.04 14.16 -7.65
CA GLU A 51 10.07 12.88 -6.90
C GLU A 51 10.23 11.66 -7.83
N ASP A 52 9.81 11.78 -9.09
CA ASP A 52 10.01 10.74 -10.13
C ASP A 52 11.42 10.74 -10.75
N GLY A 53 12.31 11.65 -10.34
CA GLY A 53 13.54 11.97 -11.06
C GLY A 53 14.75 11.04 -10.85
N GLU A 54 14.85 10.33 -9.72
CA GLU A 54 16.13 9.68 -9.37
C GLU A 54 16.08 8.15 -9.22
N THR A 55 14.92 7.50 -8.95
CA THR A 55 14.91 6.04 -8.72
C THR A 55 13.62 5.31 -9.11
N VAL A 56 12.79 5.82 -10.01
CA VAL A 56 11.60 5.06 -10.45
C VAL A 56 12.03 4.00 -11.46
N GLU A 57 12.47 2.84 -10.95
CA GLU A 57 12.59 1.64 -11.77
C GLU A 57 11.18 1.24 -12.23
N PHE A 58 10.90 1.49 -13.52
CA PHE A 58 9.68 0.97 -14.14
C PHE A 58 9.71 -0.55 -14.08
N LEU A 59 8.94 -1.12 -13.14
CA LEU A 59 8.79 -2.56 -13.06
C LEU A 59 8.21 -3.06 -14.38
N THR A 60 8.97 -3.90 -15.08
CA THR A 60 8.45 -4.57 -16.27
C THR A 60 7.35 -5.56 -15.86
N HIS A 61 6.51 -5.97 -16.81
CA HIS A 61 5.48 -6.99 -16.56
C HIS A 61 6.09 -8.25 -15.94
N ASP A 62 7.32 -8.59 -16.33
CA ASP A 62 8.08 -9.72 -15.79
C ASP A 62 8.56 -9.46 -14.36
N ASN A 63 8.95 -8.22 -14.00
CA ASN A 63 9.27 -7.86 -12.62
C ASN A 63 8.02 -7.91 -11.71
N ILE A 64 6.86 -7.49 -12.23
CA ILE A 64 5.58 -7.54 -11.50
C ILE A 64 5.15 -9.00 -11.31
N ALA A 65 5.20 -9.81 -12.38
CA ALA A 65 4.90 -11.23 -12.30
C ALA A 65 5.88 -11.93 -11.35
N ALA A 66 7.17 -11.58 -11.40
CA ALA A 66 8.17 -12.09 -10.49
C ALA A 66 7.88 -11.68 -9.04
N ALA A 67 7.50 -10.43 -8.74
CA ALA A 67 7.16 -10.02 -7.37
C ALA A 67 5.91 -10.73 -6.80
N VAL A 68 4.95 -11.07 -7.66
CA VAL A 68 3.76 -11.86 -7.28
C VAL A 68 4.10 -13.35 -7.11
N THR A 69 5.10 -13.82 -7.85
CA THR A 69 5.57 -15.22 -7.83
C THR A 69 6.75 -15.42 -6.86
N GLN A 70 7.35 -14.33 -6.37
CA GLN A 70 8.37 -14.34 -5.35
C GLN A 70 7.73 -14.95 -4.11
N GLU A 71 8.29 -16.09 -3.70
CA GLU A 71 8.15 -16.50 -2.32
C GLU A 71 8.77 -15.39 -1.46
N PRO A 72 8.13 -14.98 -0.36
CA PRO A 72 8.74 -14.01 0.53
C PRO A 72 10.15 -14.50 0.85
N MET A 73 11.12 -13.61 0.64
CA MET A 73 12.51 -13.75 1.06
C MET A 73 12.52 -14.49 2.39
N GLU A 74 13.16 -15.66 2.40
CA GLU A 74 13.45 -16.37 3.63
C GLU A 74 14.12 -15.34 4.54
N GLU A 75 13.43 -14.90 5.60
CA GLU A 75 14.15 -14.38 6.75
C GLU A 75 15.02 -15.55 7.22
N GLU A 76 16.31 -15.45 6.88
CA GLU A 76 17.40 -16.24 7.45
C GLU A 76 17.12 -16.44 8.93
N GLY A 77 17.00 -17.71 9.30
CA GLY A 77 16.30 -18.13 10.49
C GLY A 77 16.82 -17.52 11.79
N SER A 78 15.89 -17.18 12.67
CA SER A 78 16.05 -17.64 14.04
C SER A 78 15.31 -18.97 14.14
N ASP A 79 16.01 -20.03 13.78
CA ASP A 79 15.80 -21.35 14.34
C ASP A 79 16.14 -21.27 15.84
N ASP A 80 15.29 -20.59 16.60
CA ASP A 80 15.13 -20.96 18.00
C ASP A 80 14.08 -22.05 17.96
N GLU A 81 14.55 -23.29 17.85
CA GLU A 81 13.83 -24.45 18.33
C GLU A 81 13.65 -24.28 19.86
N THR A 82 12.90 -23.27 20.28
CA THR A 82 12.30 -23.30 21.60
C THR A 82 11.32 -24.45 21.50
N GLN A 83 11.74 -25.56 22.10
CA GLN A 83 10.88 -26.62 22.58
C GLN A 83 9.79 -25.97 23.46
N CYS A 84 8.76 -25.43 22.82
CA CYS A 84 7.56 -24.94 23.46
C CYS A 84 6.64 -26.14 23.63
N ASP A 85 6.27 -26.40 24.88
CA ASP A 85 5.39 -27.49 25.26
C ASP A 85 4.18 -27.57 24.31
N LYS A 86 4.10 -28.68 23.55
CA LYS A 86 2.99 -28.98 22.63
C LYS A 86 1.71 -29.22 23.42
N LYS A 87 1.11 -28.16 23.93
CA LYS A 87 -0.27 -28.13 24.39
C LYS A 87 -0.87 -26.83 23.87
N ASP A 88 -1.82 -26.99 22.93
CA ASP A 88 -2.77 -25.97 22.51
C ASP A 88 -2.33 -24.95 21.44
N VAL A 89 -1.56 -25.38 20.42
CA VAL A 89 -1.42 -24.59 19.19
C VAL A 89 -2.66 -24.79 18.32
N VAL A 90 -3.51 -23.76 18.22
CA VAL A 90 -4.68 -23.76 17.34
C VAL A 90 -4.23 -23.96 15.89
N PRO A 91 -4.71 -25.00 15.18
CA PRO A 91 -4.32 -25.20 13.80
C PRO A 91 -4.80 -24.04 12.93
N HIS A 92 -4.01 -23.65 11.92
CA HIS A 92 -4.30 -22.48 11.10
C HIS A 92 -5.67 -22.53 10.40
N ALA A 93 -6.19 -23.72 10.11
CA ALA A 93 -7.53 -23.91 9.57
C ALA A 93 -8.61 -23.46 10.58
N ASP A 94 -8.49 -23.87 11.84
CA ASP A 94 -9.43 -23.51 12.91
C ASP A 94 -9.31 -22.03 13.25
N GLY A 95 -8.09 -21.48 13.27
CA GLY A 95 -7.85 -20.05 13.45
C GLY A 95 -8.49 -19.20 12.34
N ALA A 96 -8.38 -19.63 11.08
CA ALA A 96 -9.02 -18.93 9.96
C ALA A 96 -10.55 -19.00 10.05
N ALA A 97 -11.12 -20.17 10.39
CA ALA A 97 -12.56 -20.33 10.56
C ALA A 97 -13.11 -19.47 11.73
N ALA A 98 -12.38 -19.39 12.84
CA ALA A 98 -12.74 -18.55 13.98
C ALA A 98 -12.75 -17.05 13.61
N LEU A 99 -11.75 -16.59 12.84
CA LEU A 99 -11.68 -15.20 12.37
C LEU A 99 -12.78 -14.87 11.36
N ASP A 100 -13.12 -15.81 10.46
CA ASP A 100 -14.28 -15.65 9.57
C ASP A 100 -15.59 -15.54 10.34
N PHE A 101 -15.75 -16.33 11.39
CA PHE A 101 -16.93 -16.27 12.26
C PHE A 101 -17.01 -14.93 13.02
N ALA A 102 -15.89 -14.48 13.61
CA ALA A 102 -15.82 -13.19 14.30
C ALA A 102 -16.12 -12.00 13.37
N LEU A 103 -15.62 -12.04 12.13
CA LEU A 103 -15.89 -11.03 11.12
C LEU A 103 -17.39 -10.94 10.80
N ARG A 104 -18.06 -12.09 10.61
CA ARG A 104 -19.52 -12.12 10.37
C ARG A 104 -20.31 -11.57 11.56
N TYR A 105 -19.86 -11.84 12.78
CA TYR A 105 -20.51 -11.34 13.99
C TYR A 105 -20.39 -9.82 14.11
N LEU A 106 -19.20 -9.26 13.84
CA LEU A 106 -18.96 -7.81 13.84
C LEU A 106 -19.76 -7.09 12.75
N GLU A 107 -19.83 -7.66 11.55
CA GLU A 107 -20.64 -7.08 10.46
C GLU A 107 -22.14 -6.99 10.81
N GLN A 108 -22.63 -7.75 11.81
CA GLN A 108 -24.02 -7.72 12.27
C GLN A 108 -24.28 -6.74 13.40
N GLN A 109 -23.26 -6.21 14.08
CA GLN A 109 -23.48 -5.29 15.20
C GLN A 109 -23.79 -3.88 14.69
N PRO A 110 -24.78 -3.18 15.29
CA PRO A 110 -25.14 -1.82 14.90
C PRO A 110 -24.05 -0.78 15.24
N ASP A 111 -23.20 -1.10 16.21
CA ASP A 111 -22.15 -0.18 16.73
C ASP A 111 -20.76 -0.47 16.15
N THR A 112 -20.64 -1.39 15.19
CA THR A 112 -19.34 -1.74 14.60
C THR A 112 -18.83 -0.63 13.68
N THR A 113 -17.59 -0.21 13.91
CA THR A 113 -16.95 0.79 13.05
C THR A 113 -16.35 0.12 11.81
N PRO A 114 -16.26 0.84 10.68
CA PRO A 114 -15.56 0.33 9.50
C PRO A 114 -14.10 -0.07 9.78
N ALA A 115 -13.45 0.56 10.76
CA ALA A 115 -12.10 0.24 11.17
C ALA A 115 -12.02 -1.18 11.74
N ASP A 116 -12.96 -1.56 12.61
CA ASP A 116 -13.00 -2.89 13.24
C ASP A 116 -13.15 -4.00 12.19
N VAL A 117 -14.00 -3.78 11.18
CA VAL A 117 -14.18 -4.70 10.05
C VAL A 117 -12.90 -4.85 9.25
N LEU A 118 -12.21 -3.74 8.97
CA LEU A 118 -10.94 -3.74 8.24
C LEU A 118 -9.83 -4.46 9.01
N PHE A 119 -9.75 -4.26 10.33
CA PHE A 119 -8.80 -4.98 11.17
C PHE A 119 -9.06 -6.49 11.15
N MET A 120 -10.31 -6.93 11.34
CA MET A 120 -10.64 -8.36 11.30
C MET A 120 -10.36 -9.01 9.95
N ARG A 121 -10.64 -8.30 8.84
CA ARG A 121 -10.27 -8.75 7.49
C ARG A 121 -8.76 -8.95 7.36
N ARG A 122 -7.95 -8.05 7.90
CA ARG A 122 -6.49 -8.15 7.89
C ARG A 122 -6.01 -9.38 8.65
N TRP A 123 -6.53 -9.64 9.86
CA TRP A 123 -6.17 -10.80 10.66
C TRP A 123 -6.56 -12.13 10.00
N ARG A 124 -7.77 -12.21 9.41
CA ARG A 124 -8.20 -13.39 8.64
C ARG A 124 -7.27 -13.66 7.46
N ASN A 125 -6.89 -12.62 6.72
CA ASN A 125 -5.98 -12.76 5.58
C ASN A 125 -4.59 -13.23 6.05
N TYR A 126 -4.08 -12.71 7.16
CA TYR A 126 -2.82 -13.16 7.77
C TYR A 126 -2.85 -14.67 8.12
N ALA A 127 -3.91 -15.13 8.81
CA ALA A 127 -4.07 -16.55 9.15
C ALA A 127 -4.21 -17.43 7.89
N SER A 128 -4.92 -16.96 6.87
CA SER A 128 -5.10 -17.66 5.61
C SER A 128 -3.80 -17.78 4.81
N SER A 129 -2.96 -16.74 4.81
CA SER A 129 -1.64 -16.76 4.17
C SER A 129 -0.70 -17.76 4.85
N LYS A 130 -0.70 -17.83 6.19
CA LYS A 130 0.08 -18.83 6.95
C LYS A 130 -0.40 -20.27 6.70
N ARG A 131 -1.71 -20.46 6.53
CA ARG A 131 -2.28 -21.75 6.09
C ARG A 131 -1.76 -22.13 4.70
N LEU A 132 -1.82 -21.20 3.74
CA LEU A 132 -1.37 -21.45 2.37
C LEU A 132 0.12 -21.76 2.30
N SER A 133 0.97 -21.11 3.10
CA SER A 133 2.40 -21.44 3.17
C SER A 133 2.66 -22.84 3.71
N SER A 134 1.87 -23.32 4.68
CA SER A 134 2.00 -24.68 5.23
C SER A 134 1.57 -25.79 4.26
N LEU A 135 0.78 -25.46 3.25
CA LEU A 135 0.23 -26.40 2.26
C LEU A 135 1.00 -26.43 0.93
N ARG A 136 2.11 -25.69 0.81
CA ARG A 136 2.90 -25.67 -0.43
C ARG A 136 3.64 -27.01 -0.58
N GLN A 137 3.49 -27.60 -1.76
CA GLN A 137 4.12 -28.88 -2.11
C GLN A 137 5.64 -28.76 -2.02
N LYS A 138 6.29 -29.63 -1.23
CA LYS A 138 7.76 -29.70 -1.16
C LYS A 138 8.33 -29.97 -2.54
N LYS A 139 9.48 -29.35 -2.88
CA LYS A 139 10.14 -29.56 -4.17
C LYS A 139 10.51 -31.04 -4.31
N ILE A 140 10.40 -31.62 -5.51
CA ILE A 140 10.78 -33.03 -5.77
C ILE A 140 12.23 -33.30 -5.37
N THR A 141 13.10 -32.28 -5.44
CA THR A 141 14.51 -32.34 -5.01
C THR A 141 14.69 -32.49 -3.49
N GLU A 142 13.68 -32.18 -2.69
CA GLU A 142 13.68 -32.42 -1.24
C GLU A 142 13.11 -33.80 -0.87
N LEU A 143 12.67 -34.58 -1.87
CA LEU A 143 12.03 -35.88 -1.69
C LEU A 143 12.89 -37.07 -2.15
N MET A 144 14.07 -36.84 -2.74
CA MET A 144 15.10 -37.85 -3.07
C MET A 144 16.24 -37.79 -2.07
#